data_AF-A0A956CMH1-F1
#
_entry.id   AF-A0A956CMH1-F1
#
_cell.length_a   1.000
_cell.length_b   1.000
_cell.length_c   1.000
_cell.angle_alpha   90.00
_cell.angle_beta   90.00
_cell.angle_gamma   90.00
#
_symmetry.space_group_name_H-M   'P 1'
#
loop_
_entity.id
_entity.type
_entity.pdbx_description
1 polymer ?
#
loop_
_entity_poly.entity_id
_entity_poly.type
_entity_poly.pdbx_seq_one_letter_code
_entity_poly.pdbx_strand_id
1 'polypeptide(L)'
;MLALRNACADILRGNDRGGYTVPSPRLYPHQWAWDSAFAAIGWVHIDPERAWVELETLMRGQWPDGRVPHIYFHKLSEDYFPGPDFWQVPRSSSITQPPVWASALARLLEVTGDRARARALLAPMDASHRFFHAARDPKHVGLVAVVHPWESGIDNSPTWDAPMSRVDVANPPAFKRKDTEVVKDASMRPTHDQYVRYACLVKAIAEDGFGPGPFAVYDPLMTALLARAERDLAWCAKECGEDTDATERAERLEAGLEAHLWDEALGRYVYWDAHADERIAPDVVGSYIPLWCNVRPERRARLVEGLRTRFDCRYPVPSTSPLDPNFDPRR
;
A
#
# COMPACT_ATOMS: atom_id res chain seq x y z
N MET A 1 -24.38 -14.55 -12.42
CA MET A 1 -22.95 -14.77 -12.12
C MET A 1 -22.06 -14.73 -13.36
N LEU A 2 -22.36 -15.47 -14.44
CA LEU A 2 -21.53 -15.47 -15.66
C LEU A 2 -21.39 -14.08 -16.31
N ALA A 3 -22.47 -13.30 -16.38
CA ALA A 3 -22.45 -11.93 -16.91
C ALA A 3 -21.51 -10.99 -16.12
N LEU A 4 -21.49 -11.11 -14.79
CA LEU A 4 -20.58 -10.32 -13.95
C LEU A 4 -19.11 -10.74 -14.17
N ARG A 5 -18.84 -12.06 -14.25
CA ARG A 5 -17.48 -12.57 -14.53
C ARG A 5 -16.95 -12.07 -15.87
N ASN A 6 -17.79 -12.08 -16.91
CA ASN A 6 -17.41 -11.58 -18.24
C ASN A 6 -17.13 -10.07 -18.20
N ALA A 7 -18.00 -9.28 -17.54
CA ALA A 7 -17.78 -7.85 -17.38
C ALA A 7 -16.45 -7.54 -16.63
N CYS A 8 -16.12 -8.27 -15.57
CA CYS A 8 -14.83 -8.13 -14.88
C CYS A 8 -13.64 -8.48 -15.79
N ALA A 9 -13.75 -9.54 -16.59
CA ALA A 9 -12.70 -9.92 -17.53
C ALA A 9 -12.50 -8.88 -18.65
N ASP A 10 -13.59 -8.29 -19.14
CA ASP A 10 -13.52 -7.25 -20.16
C ASP A 10 -12.87 -5.97 -19.62
N ILE A 11 -13.11 -5.61 -18.36
CA ILE A 11 -12.41 -4.50 -17.68
C ILE A 11 -10.91 -4.77 -17.62
N LEU A 12 -10.48 -5.95 -17.15
CA LEU A 12 -9.06 -6.29 -17.08
C LEU A 12 -8.40 -6.26 -18.46
N ARG A 13 -9.04 -6.84 -19.48
CA ARG A 13 -8.53 -6.80 -20.87
C ARG A 13 -8.46 -5.38 -21.44
N GLY A 14 -9.45 -4.53 -21.18
CA GLY A 14 -9.43 -3.12 -21.61
C GLY A 14 -8.33 -2.30 -20.94
N ASN A 15 -7.93 -2.69 -19.74
CA ASN A 15 -6.88 -2.05 -18.96
C ASN A 15 -5.49 -2.67 -19.18
N ASP A 16 -5.39 -3.79 -19.90
CA ASP A 16 -4.10 -4.40 -20.24
C ASP A 16 -3.28 -3.54 -21.21
N ARG A 17 -1.97 -3.48 -21.00
CA ARG A 17 -0.99 -2.82 -21.87
C ARG A 17 0.04 -3.80 -22.44
N GLY A 18 -0.25 -5.10 -22.39
CA GLY A 18 0.53 -6.20 -22.96
C GLY A 18 1.45 -6.91 -21.97
N GLY A 19 1.86 -6.23 -20.88
CA GLY A 19 2.64 -6.83 -19.80
C GLY A 19 2.35 -6.28 -18.41
N TYR A 20 1.56 -5.21 -18.32
CA TYR A 20 1.08 -4.62 -17.08
C TYR A 20 -0.35 -4.12 -17.27
N THR A 21 -1.10 -4.03 -16.18
CA THR A 21 -2.49 -3.56 -16.16
C THR A 21 -2.55 -2.19 -15.51
N VAL A 22 -3.22 -1.23 -16.15
CA VAL A 22 -3.42 0.10 -15.56
C VAL A 22 -4.67 0.11 -14.68
N PRO A 23 -4.69 0.78 -13.52
CA PRO A 23 -5.89 0.83 -12.67
C PRO A 23 -7.06 1.53 -13.36
N SER A 24 -6.77 2.61 -14.09
CA SER A 24 -7.75 3.37 -14.84
C SER A 24 -7.09 4.01 -16.07
N PRO A 25 -7.51 3.69 -17.30
CA PRO A 25 -6.88 4.19 -18.53
C PRO A 25 -6.69 5.70 -18.61
N ARG A 26 -7.55 6.48 -17.93
CA ARG A 26 -7.54 7.94 -17.97
C ARG A 26 -6.94 8.56 -16.72
N LEU A 27 -7.30 8.07 -15.54
CA LEU A 27 -6.87 8.69 -14.28
C LEU A 27 -5.51 8.16 -13.81
N TYR A 28 -5.24 6.87 -14.06
CA TYR A 28 -4.06 6.17 -13.60
C TYR A 28 -3.45 5.38 -14.78
N PRO A 29 -2.77 6.06 -15.73
CA PRO A 29 -2.36 5.46 -17.02
C PRO A 29 -1.02 4.69 -17.00
N HIS A 30 -0.48 4.43 -15.81
CA HIS A 30 0.77 3.71 -15.53
C HIS A 30 0.54 2.42 -14.72
N GLN A 31 1.61 1.72 -14.37
CA GLN A 31 1.54 0.54 -13.50
C GLN A 31 1.66 0.98 -12.04
N TRP A 32 0.69 0.61 -11.19
CA TRP A 32 0.77 0.80 -9.73
C TRP A 32 1.05 -0.53 -9.03
N ALA A 33 1.87 -0.49 -7.98
CA ALA A 33 2.43 -1.70 -7.39
C ALA A 33 1.36 -2.62 -6.79
N TRP A 34 0.55 -2.12 -5.86
CA TRP A 34 -0.48 -2.95 -5.21
C TRP A 34 -1.62 -3.30 -6.18
N ASP A 35 -1.93 -2.42 -7.14
CA ASP A 35 -2.96 -2.64 -8.17
C ASP A 35 -2.55 -3.78 -9.09
N SER A 36 -1.27 -3.86 -9.49
CA SER A 36 -0.74 -4.98 -10.26
C SER A 36 -0.85 -6.32 -9.53
N ALA A 37 -0.63 -6.33 -8.21
CA ALA A 37 -0.82 -7.54 -7.41
C ALA A 37 -2.29 -8.00 -7.40
N PHE A 38 -3.25 -7.07 -7.22
CA PHE A 38 -4.67 -7.39 -7.33
C PHE A 38 -5.09 -7.77 -8.76
N ALA A 39 -4.53 -7.12 -9.78
CA ALA A 39 -4.75 -7.46 -11.18
C ALA A 39 -4.27 -8.89 -11.47
N ALA A 40 -3.10 -9.30 -10.97
CA ALA A 40 -2.61 -10.67 -11.11
C ALA A 40 -3.57 -11.70 -10.49
N ILE A 41 -4.10 -11.41 -9.29
CA ILE A 41 -5.14 -12.25 -8.63
C ILE A 41 -6.42 -12.34 -9.50
N GLY A 42 -6.80 -11.26 -10.18
CA GLY A 42 -7.91 -11.30 -11.14
C GLY A 42 -7.57 -12.12 -12.39
N TRP A 43 -6.40 -11.88 -12.97
CA TRP A 43 -5.92 -12.52 -14.20
C TRP A 43 -5.80 -14.02 -14.07
N VAL A 44 -5.38 -14.56 -12.91
CA VAL A 44 -5.18 -16.03 -12.78
C VAL A 44 -6.47 -16.83 -13.01
N HIS A 45 -7.64 -16.19 -12.88
CA HIS A 45 -8.94 -16.79 -13.14
C HIS A 45 -9.46 -16.62 -14.59
N ILE A 46 -8.68 -15.95 -15.44
CA ILE A 46 -9.00 -15.63 -16.85
C ILE A 46 -7.91 -16.19 -17.76
N ASP A 47 -6.66 -15.85 -17.49
CA ASP A 47 -5.44 -16.21 -18.20
C ASP A 47 -4.27 -16.29 -17.19
N PRO A 48 -3.93 -17.50 -16.71
CA PRO A 48 -2.84 -17.71 -15.75
C PRO A 48 -1.48 -17.22 -16.23
N GLU A 49 -1.18 -17.35 -17.53
CA GLU A 49 0.09 -16.89 -18.08
C GLU A 49 0.21 -15.37 -18.00
N ARG A 50 -0.88 -14.65 -18.34
CA ARG A 50 -0.92 -13.20 -18.21
C ARG A 50 -0.81 -12.74 -16.76
N ALA A 51 -1.36 -13.51 -15.81
CA ALA A 51 -1.26 -13.22 -14.38
C ALA A 51 0.19 -13.21 -13.89
N TRP A 52 0.96 -14.23 -14.30
CA TRP A 52 2.37 -14.30 -13.96
C TRP A 52 3.19 -13.19 -14.61
N VAL A 53 2.90 -12.87 -15.89
CA VAL A 53 3.54 -11.74 -16.59
C VAL A 53 3.34 -10.42 -15.83
N GLU A 54 2.19 -10.21 -15.18
CA GLU A 54 1.93 -9.02 -14.36
C GLU A 54 2.93 -8.92 -13.18
N LEU A 55 3.08 -9.98 -12.39
CA LEU A 55 3.99 -10.00 -11.23
C LEU A 55 5.46 -9.95 -11.64
N GLU A 56 5.84 -10.68 -12.69
CA GLU A 56 7.20 -10.62 -13.24
C GLU A 56 7.53 -9.21 -13.74
N THR A 57 6.57 -8.52 -14.37
CA THR A 57 6.74 -7.14 -14.82
C THR A 57 6.86 -6.17 -13.64
N LEU A 58 6.07 -6.35 -12.59
CA LEU A 58 6.18 -5.58 -11.36
C LEU A 58 7.57 -5.72 -10.72
N MET A 59 8.07 -6.96 -10.56
CA MET A 59 9.38 -7.20 -9.96
C MET A 59 10.55 -6.70 -10.82
N ARG A 60 10.41 -6.61 -12.15
CA ARG A 60 11.41 -5.94 -13.01
C ARG A 60 11.55 -4.45 -12.74
N GLY A 61 10.54 -3.82 -12.14
CA GLY A 61 10.56 -2.40 -11.74
C GLY A 61 11.21 -2.15 -10.38
N GLN A 62 11.66 -3.20 -9.68
CA GLN A 62 12.28 -3.12 -8.37
C GLN A 62 13.61 -2.37 -8.40
N TRP A 63 13.88 -1.59 -7.36
CA TRP A 63 15.13 -0.86 -7.15
C TRP A 63 16.23 -1.78 -6.59
N PRO A 64 17.52 -1.39 -6.74
CA PRO A 64 18.64 -2.17 -6.21
C PRO A 64 18.62 -2.41 -4.68
N ASP A 65 17.96 -1.55 -3.92
CA ASP A 65 17.78 -1.66 -2.46
C ASP A 65 16.60 -2.57 -2.05
N GLY A 66 15.92 -3.17 -3.03
CA GLY A 66 14.74 -4.01 -2.84
C GLY A 66 13.41 -3.24 -2.93
N ARG A 67 13.40 -1.91 -2.94
CA ARG A 67 12.14 -1.15 -3.01
C ARG A 67 11.38 -1.44 -4.30
N VAL A 68 10.12 -1.84 -4.18
CA VAL A 68 9.16 -1.83 -5.29
C VAL A 68 8.47 -0.46 -5.31
N PRO A 69 8.72 0.38 -6.33
CA PRO A 69 8.16 1.73 -6.35
C PRO A 69 6.64 1.67 -6.57
N HIS A 70 5.88 2.58 -5.95
CA HIS A 70 4.42 2.57 -6.09
C HIS A 70 3.94 2.81 -7.52
N ILE A 71 4.72 3.50 -8.35
CA ILE A 71 4.44 3.71 -9.78
C ILE A 71 5.66 3.32 -10.61
N TYR A 72 5.42 2.57 -11.69
CA TYR A 72 6.39 2.36 -12.77
C TYR A 72 5.90 2.98 -14.09
N PHE A 73 6.73 3.83 -14.68
CA PHE A 73 6.46 4.58 -15.91
C PHE A 73 6.99 3.84 -17.15
N HIS A 74 6.24 2.85 -17.63
CA HIS A 74 6.57 2.09 -18.85
C HIS A 74 6.67 2.98 -20.09
N LYS A 75 5.77 3.96 -20.19
CA LYS A 75 5.78 5.02 -21.20
C LYS A 75 5.78 6.36 -20.48
N LEU A 76 6.72 7.22 -20.85
CA LEU A 76 6.74 8.60 -20.36
C LEU A 76 5.59 9.35 -21.03
N SER A 77 4.77 10.01 -20.22
CA SER A 77 3.69 10.86 -20.67
C SER A 77 3.65 12.07 -19.76
N GLU A 78 3.32 13.22 -20.32
CA GLU A 78 3.04 14.41 -19.54
C GLU A 78 1.66 14.31 -18.87
N ASP A 79 0.74 13.46 -19.35
CA ASP A 79 -0.68 13.44 -18.96
C ASP A 79 -0.96 13.02 -17.51
N TYR A 80 0.07 12.62 -16.76
CA TYR A 80 -0.02 12.26 -15.35
C TYR A 80 0.95 13.12 -14.52
N PHE A 81 0.49 13.54 -13.33
CA PHE A 81 1.32 14.24 -12.36
C PHE A 81 1.11 13.63 -10.97
N PRO A 82 2.17 13.39 -10.17
CA PRO A 82 3.59 13.66 -10.46
C PRO A 82 4.24 12.63 -11.40
N GLY A 83 4.93 13.12 -12.44
CA GLY A 83 5.71 12.33 -13.39
C GLY A 83 7.18 12.12 -12.95
N PRO A 84 7.97 11.32 -13.68
CA PRO A 84 9.33 10.92 -13.28
C PRO A 84 10.29 12.08 -12.96
N ASP A 85 10.22 13.18 -13.71
CA ASP A 85 11.05 14.37 -13.45
C ASP A 85 10.79 14.97 -12.06
N PHE A 86 9.52 14.98 -11.64
CA PHE A 86 9.14 15.45 -10.30
C PHE A 86 9.63 14.51 -9.20
N TRP A 87 9.63 13.20 -9.49
CA TRP A 87 10.16 12.17 -8.59
C TRP A 87 11.70 12.14 -8.54
N GLN A 88 12.38 12.83 -9.46
CA GLN A 88 13.85 12.78 -9.62
C GLN A 88 14.37 11.36 -9.87
N VAL A 89 13.56 10.53 -10.52
CA VAL A 89 13.89 9.13 -10.84
C VAL A 89 13.46 8.85 -12.29
N PRO A 90 14.30 8.24 -13.14
CA PRO A 90 14.05 8.19 -14.58
C PRO A 90 12.74 7.51 -15.00
N ARG A 91 12.31 6.45 -14.31
CA ARG A 91 11.19 5.59 -14.76
C ARG A 91 10.27 5.06 -13.66
N SER A 92 10.38 5.58 -12.45
CA SER A 92 9.47 5.21 -11.36
C SER A 92 9.25 6.38 -10.42
N SER A 93 8.31 6.23 -9.50
CA SER A 93 8.31 7.02 -8.28
C SER A 93 9.47 6.64 -7.35
N SER A 94 9.69 7.42 -6.29
CA SER A 94 10.68 7.12 -5.22
C SER A 94 10.10 6.49 -3.95
N ILE A 95 8.77 6.49 -3.80
CA ILE A 95 8.06 5.90 -2.65
C ILE A 95 7.53 4.49 -2.97
N THR A 96 7.17 3.72 -1.94
CA THR A 96 6.65 2.34 -2.05
C THR A 96 5.12 2.29 -1.88
N GLN A 97 4.53 1.09 -1.89
CA GLN A 97 3.11 0.82 -1.62
C GLN A 97 2.96 -0.47 -0.79
N PRO A 98 1.75 -0.83 -0.30
CA PRO A 98 1.59 -2.02 0.53
C PRO A 98 2.02 -3.32 -0.18
N PRO A 99 2.83 -4.18 0.47
CA PRO A 99 3.54 -5.29 -0.16
C PRO A 99 2.69 -6.53 -0.44
N VAL A 100 1.51 -6.37 -1.02
CA VAL A 100 0.56 -7.46 -1.27
C VAL A 100 0.95 -8.36 -2.46
N TRP A 101 2.10 -8.12 -3.10
CA TRP A 101 2.62 -8.94 -4.20
C TRP A 101 3.03 -10.35 -3.77
N ALA A 102 3.47 -10.57 -2.51
CA ALA A 102 3.72 -11.93 -2.01
C ALA A 102 2.41 -12.71 -1.80
N SER A 103 1.33 -12.04 -1.38
CA SER A 103 0.00 -12.64 -1.33
C SER A 103 -0.52 -13.00 -2.73
N ALA A 104 -0.25 -12.15 -3.73
CA ALA A 104 -0.57 -12.47 -5.13
C ALA A 104 0.25 -13.66 -5.63
N LEU A 105 1.54 -13.74 -5.32
CA LEU A 105 2.39 -14.91 -5.62
C LEU A 105 1.80 -16.19 -5.03
N ALA A 106 1.44 -16.16 -3.75
CA ALA A 106 0.85 -17.31 -3.07
C ALA A 106 -0.43 -17.76 -3.78
N ARG A 107 -1.28 -16.82 -4.19
CA ARG A 107 -2.51 -17.12 -4.92
C ARG A 107 -2.24 -17.72 -6.30
N LEU A 108 -1.27 -17.19 -7.04
CA LEU A 108 -0.89 -17.74 -8.36
C LEU A 108 -0.31 -19.14 -8.22
N LEU A 109 0.56 -19.37 -7.24
CA LEU A 109 1.13 -20.69 -6.96
C LEU A 109 0.04 -21.70 -6.54
N GLU A 110 -0.89 -21.31 -5.67
CA GLU A 110 -2.02 -22.15 -5.26
C GLU A 110 -2.88 -22.59 -6.44
N VAL A 111 -3.17 -21.67 -7.38
CA VAL A 111 -4.07 -21.95 -8.51
C VAL A 111 -3.37 -22.71 -9.63
N THR A 112 -2.09 -22.40 -9.91
CA THR A 112 -1.38 -22.93 -11.08
C THR A 112 -0.44 -24.09 -10.77
N GLY A 113 0.03 -24.21 -9.53
CA GLY A 113 1.04 -25.18 -9.15
C GLY A 113 2.45 -24.91 -9.71
N ASP A 114 2.68 -23.75 -10.36
CA ASP A 114 3.97 -23.44 -11.01
C ASP A 114 5.03 -23.01 -9.99
N ARG A 115 5.66 -24.02 -9.37
CA ARG A 115 6.76 -23.84 -8.42
C ARG A 115 8.02 -23.25 -9.06
N ALA A 116 8.22 -23.42 -10.37
CA ALA A 116 9.41 -22.91 -11.03
C ALA A 116 9.37 -21.38 -11.15
N ARG A 117 8.23 -20.84 -11.62
CA ARG A 117 8.01 -19.39 -11.67
C ARG A 117 7.89 -18.79 -10.27
N ALA A 118 7.24 -19.48 -9.34
CA ALA A 118 7.17 -19.01 -7.96
C ALA A 118 8.57 -18.86 -7.35
N ARG A 119 9.43 -19.89 -7.48
CA ARG A 119 10.81 -19.86 -6.99
C ARG A 119 11.61 -18.69 -7.54
N ALA A 120 11.45 -18.38 -8.82
CA ALA A 120 12.14 -17.25 -9.47
C ALA A 120 11.76 -15.87 -8.88
N LEU A 121 10.59 -15.75 -8.25
CA LEU A 121 10.12 -14.50 -7.63
C LEU A 121 10.38 -14.43 -6.12
N LEU A 122 10.83 -15.50 -5.47
CA LEU A 122 11.07 -15.50 -4.02
C LEU A 122 12.16 -14.48 -3.61
N ALA A 123 13.31 -14.52 -4.28
CA ALA A 123 14.43 -13.63 -3.96
C ALA A 123 14.09 -12.14 -4.13
N PRO A 124 13.50 -11.66 -5.25
CA PRO A 124 13.11 -10.26 -5.36
C PRO A 124 12.02 -9.87 -4.34
N MET A 125 11.05 -10.74 -4.04
CA MET A 125 10.04 -10.42 -3.03
C MET A 125 10.61 -10.35 -1.61
N ASP A 126 11.53 -11.26 -1.25
CA ASP A 126 12.26 -11.22 0.03
C ASP A 126 13.07 -9.92 0.16
N ALA A 127 13.80 -9.53 -0.89
CA ALA A 127 14.51 -8.25 -0.93
C ALA A 127 13.57 -7.07 -0.73
N SER A 128 12.36 -7.12 -1.32
CA SER A 128 11.36 -6.09 -1.11
C SER A 128 10.83 -6.03 0.32
N HIS A 129 10.63 -7.17 0.97
CA HIS A 129 10.22 -7.17 2.36
C HIS A 129 11.32 -6.63 3.27
N ARG A 130 12.57 -7.03 3.04
CA ARG A 130 13.74 -6.52 3.78
C ARG A 130 13.91 -5.01 3.65
N PHE A 131 13.57 -4.42 2.51
CA PHE A 131 13.53 -2.96 2.36
C PHE A 131 12.62 -2.31 3.42
N PHE A 132 11.42 -2.84 3.67
CA PHE A 132 10.54 -2.27 4.70
C PHE A 132 11.15 -2.37 6.10
N HIS A 133 11.69 -3.52 6.47
CA HIS A 133 12.34 -3.69 7.79
C HIS A 133 13.56 -2.77 7.97
N ALA A 134 14.32 -2.54 6.90
CA ALA A 134 15.54 -1.75 6.97
C ALA A 134 15.29 -0.23 6.89
N ALA A 135 14.43 0.20 5.97
CA ALA A 135 14.24 1.60 5.63
C ALA A 135 13.02 2.23 6.31
N ARG A 136 12.04 1.44 6.76
CA ARG A 136 10.72 1.91 7.22
C ARG A 136 10.44 1.65 8.68
N ASP A 137 11.48 1.43 9.48
CA ASP A 137 11.36 1.34 10.93
C ASP A 137 12.39 2.26 11.62
N PRO A 138 12.18 3.60 11.60
CA PRO A 138 13.17 4.56 12.08
C PRO A 138 13.50 4.45 13.58
N LYS A 139 12.62 3.85 14.38
CA LYS A 139 12.84 3.58 15.83
C LYS A 139 13.16 2.12 16.14
N HIS A 140 13.25 1.24 15.15
CA HIS A 140 13.52 -0.20 15.33
C HIS A 140 12.56 -0.91 16.30
N VAL A 141 11.27 -0.61 16.18
CA VAL A 141 10.20 -1.10 17.08
C VAL A 141 9.40 -2.28 16.49
N GLY A 142 9.81 -2.80 15.34
CA GLY A 142 9.11 -3.89 14.65
C GLY A 142 7.79 -3.42 14.03
N LEU A 143 7.78 -2.23 13.45
CA LEU A 143 6.63 -1.64 12.77
C LEU A 143 7.05 -1.02 11.44
N VAL A 144 6.08 -0.72 10.57
CA VAL A 144 6.32 -0.01 9.31
C VAL A 144 5.77 1.41 9.40
N ALA A 145 6.65 2.38 9.25
CA ALA A 145 6.32 3.79 9.06
C ALA A 145 6.15 4.10 7.58
N VAL A 146 5.01 4.68 7.22
CA VAL A 146 4.84 5.32 5.91
C VAL A 146 5.51 6.69 5.95
N VAL A 147 6.24 7.02 4.88
CA VAL A 147 7.04 8.24 4.77
C VAL A 147 6.39 9.28 3.85
N HIS A 148 5.33 8.84 3.17
CA HIS A 148 4.42 9.69 2.41
C HIS A 148 3.01 9.08 2.49
N PRO A 149 1.92 9.85 2.63
CA PRO A 149 0.55 9.31 2.72
C PRO A 149 0.18 8.34 1.59
N TRP A 150 0.58 8.64 0.35
CA TRP A 150 0.42 7.75 -0.82
C TRP A 150 1.00 6.34 -0.67
N GLU A 151 1.95 6.12 0.24
CA GLU A 151 2.48 4.77 0.47
C GLU A 151 1.49 3.85 1.15
N SER A 152 0.56 4.41 1.93
CA SER A 152 -0.49 3.63 2.58
C SER A 152 -1.56 3.14 1.60
N GLY A 153 -1.69 3.76 0.42
CA GLY A 153 -2.80 3.58 -0.50
C GLY A 153 -4.12 4.25 -0.06
N ILE A 154 -4.13 4.98 1.06
CA ILE A 154 -5.26 5.75 1.58
C ILE A 154 -4.90 7.24 1.71
N ASP A 155 -4.58 7.84 0.57
CA ASP A 155 -3.93 9.15 0.36
C ASP A 155 -4.41 10.30 1.28
N ASN A 156 -5.72 10.44 1.44
CA ASN A 156 -6.39 11.53 2.16
C ASN A 156 -7.10 11.06 3.43
N SER A 157 -6.69 9.91 3.98
CA SER A 157 -7.19 9.45 5.28
C SER A 157 -7.02 10.53 6.34
N PRO A 158 -8.00 10.73 7.25
CA PRO A 158 -7.88 11.68 8.36
C PRO A 158 -6.69 11.38 9.29
N THR A 159 -6.14 10.16 9.22
CA THR A 159 -4.88 9.80 9.88
C THR A 159 -3.75 10.77 9.59
N TRP A 160 -3.69 11.27 8.36
CA TRP A 160 -2.55 12.05 7.90
C TRP A 160 -2.67 13.53 8.23
N ASP A 161 -3.83 14.03 8.65
CA ASP A 161 -4.08 15.47 8.77
C ASP A 161 -3.12 16.16 9.76
N ALA A 162 -2.97 15.62 10.97
CA ALA A 162 -2.09 16.19 11.98
C ALA A 162 -0.59 16.10 11.58
N PRO A 163 -0.05 14.95 11.14
CA PRO A 163 1.32 14.87 10.62
C PRO A 163 1.56 15.79 9.42
N MET A 164 0.63 15.84 8.46
CA MET A 164 0.76 16.67 7.25
C MET A 164 0.77 18.16 7.58
N SER A 165 0.07 18.60 8.64
CA SER A 165 0.07 20.00 9.07
C SER A 165 1.47 20.53 9.44
N ARG A 166 2.40 19.64 9.81
CA ARG A 166 3.78 19.95 10.22
C ARG A 166 4.78 19.95 9.07
N VAL A 167 4.36 19.52 7.87
CA VAL A 167 5.23 19.55 6.67
C VAL A 167 5.58 21.00 6.34
N ASP A 168 6.88 21.26 6.13
CA ASP A 168 7.35 22.58 5.71
C ASP A 168 6.87 22.90 4.29
N VAL A 169 6.19 24.04 4.16
CA VAL A 169 5.64 24.57 2.91
C VAL A 169 6.19 25.96 2.59
N ALA A 170 7.29 26.38 3.23
CA ALA A 170 7.91 27.68 2.97
C ALA A 170 8.44 27.78 1.53
N ASN A 171 8.95 26.69 0.96
CA ASN A 171 9.55 26.64 -0.38
C ASN A 171 9.01 25.45 -1.20
N PRO A 172 7.71 25.46 -1.56
CA PRO A 172 7.10 24.34 -2.28
C PRO A 172 7.64 24.27 -3.72
N PRO A 173 7.84 23.06 -4.27
CA PRO A 173 8.21 22.94 -5.68
C PRO A 173 7.05 23.41 -6.58
N ALA A 174 7.37 23.91 -7.77
CA ALA A 174 6.34 24.29 -8.75
C ALA A 174 5.67 23.05 -9.34
N PHE A 175 4.33 23.04 -9.41
CA PHE A 175 3.59 21.97 -10.06
C PHE A 175 2.23 22.43 -10.59
N LYS A 176 1.64 21.62 -11.49
CA LYS A 176 0.26 21.75 -11.96
C LYS A 176 -0.48 20.43 -11.75
N ARG A 177 -1.62 20.47 -11.06
CA ARG A 177 -2.48 19.29 -10.86
C ARG A 177 -3.15 18.88 -12.16
N LYS A 178 -2.99 17.60 -12.54
CA LYS A 178 -3.67 16.99 -13.69
C LYS A 178 -4.89 16.16 -13.30
N ASP A 179 -4.96 15.68 -12.06
CA ASP A 179 -6.06 14.86 -11.57
C ASP A 179 -7.41 15.62 -11.56
N THR A 180 -7.38 16.92 -11.29
CA THR A 180 -8.55 17.81 -11.33
C THR A 180 -9.04 18.13 -12.75
N GLU A 181 -8.23 17.87 -13.79
CA GLU A 181 -8.67 17.98 -15.19
C GLU A 181 -9.48 16.74 -15.61
N VAL A 182 -9.27 15.61 -14.94
CA VAL A 182 -9.95 14.32 -15.22
C VAL A 182 -11.19 14.14 -14.35
N VAL A 183 -11.10 14.42 -13.05
CA VAL A 183 -12.22 14.34 -12.11
C VAL A 183 -12.83 15.73 -11.91
N LYS A 184 -14.01 15.95 -12.49
CA LYS A 184 -14.68 17.26 -12.48
C LYS A 184 -15.23 17.67 -11.11
N ASP A 185 -15.56 16.71 -10.25
CA ASP A 185 -16.04 16.99 -8.91
C ASP A 185 -14.84 17.11 -7.95
N ALA A 186 -14.46 18.34 -7.64
CA ALA A 186 -13.35 18.63 -6.73
C ALA A 186 -13.59 18.10 -5.30
N SER A 187 -14.86 17.85 -4.91
CA SER A 187 -15.18 17.29 -3.59
C SER A 187 -14.80 15.81 -3.47
N MET A 188 -14.42 15.15 -4.57
CA MET A 188 -13.96 13.75 -4.56
C MET A 188 -12.42 13.63 -4.59
N ARG A 189 -11.68 14.73 -4.42
CA ARG A 189 -10.21 14.77 -4.52
C ARG A 189 -9.58 15.48 -3.31
N PRO A 190 -8.29 15.21 -3.01
CA PRO A 190 -7.56 15.99 -2.01
C PRO A 190 -7.54 17.49 -2.39
N THR A 191 -7.46 18.37 -1.40
CA THR A 191 -7.44 19.82 -1.57
C THR A 191 -6.13 20.31 -2.21
N HIS A 192 -6.07 21.57 -2.65
CA HIS A 192 -4.82 22.14 -3.16
C HIS A 192 -3.72 22.15 -2.09
N ASP A 193 -4.06 22.55 -0.86
CA ASP A 193 -3.12 22.60 0.27
C ASP A 193 -2.56 21.21 0.62
N GLN A 194 -3.40 20.17 0.58
CA GLN A 194 -2.94 18.79 0.73
C GLN A 194 -1.93 18.41 -0.37
N TYR A 195 -2.20 18.80 -1.62
CA TYR A 195 -1.28 18.56 -2.74
C TYR A 195 0.04 19.31 -2.62
N VAL A 196 0.05 20.55 -2.12
CA VAL A 196 1.30 21.29 -1.86
C VAL A 196 2.17 20.52 -0.86
N ARG A 197 1.55 19.95 0.17
CA ARG A 197 2.29 19.18 1.18
C ARG A 197 2.81 17.85 0.63
N TYR A 198 2.02 17.14 -0.19
CA TYR A 198 2.52 15.96 -0.91
C TYR A 198 3.73 16.31 -1.78
N ALA A 199 3.64 17.41 -2.53
CA ALA A 199 4.71 17.91 -3.38
C ALA A 199 5.99 18.24 -2.57
N CYS A 200 5.85 18.87 -1.40
CA CYS A 200 6.98 19.11 -0.49
C CYS A 200 7.60 17.82 0.03
N LEU A 201 6.81 16.80 0.38
CA LEU A 201 7.33 15.52 0.84
C LEU A 201 8.12 14.80 -0.25
N VAL A 202 7.64 14.80 -1.51
CA VAL A 202 8.40 14.21 -2.63
C VAL A 202 9.77 14.87 -2.77
N LYS A 203 9.82 16.20 -2.70
CA LYS A 203 11.08 16.95 -2.74
C LYS A 203 12.00 16.58 -1.57
N ALA A 204 11.47 16.59 -0.33
CA ALA A 204 12.24 16.31 0.86
C ALA A 204 12.78 14.87 0.90
N ILE A 205 12.00 13.89 0.43
CA ILE A 205 12.44 12.48 0.30
C ILE A 205 13.59 12.38 -0.72
N ALA A 206 13.50 13.08 -1.84
CA ALA A 206 14.59 13.10 -2.83
C ALA A 206 15.86 13.76 -2.28
N GLU A 207 15.73 14.85 -1.53
CA GLU A 207 16.85 15.54 -0.87
C GLU A 207 17.52 14.68 0.24
N ASP A 208 16.75 13.80 0.89
CA ASP A 208 17.21 12.82 1.88
C ASP A 208 17.73 11.51 1.24
N GLY A 209 18.10 11.54 -0.05
CA GLY A 209 18.61 10.34 -0.74
C GLY A 209 17.60 9.19 -0.83
N PHE A 210 16.30 9.51 -0.84
CA PHE A 210 15.18 8.58 -0.81
C PHE A 210 15.00 7.81 0.51
N GLY A 211 15.47 8.41 1.62
CA GLY A 211 15.23 7.97 2.99
C GLY A 211 13.83 8.35 3.53
N PRO A 212 13.63 8.26 4.85
CA PRO A 212 12.34 8.54 5.48
C PRO A 212 11.87 10.00 5.44
N GLY A 213 12.75 10.97 5.20
CA GLY A 213 12.35 12.37 5.13
C GLY A 213 11.65 12.91 6.39
N PRO A 214 10.93 14.04 6.29
CA PRO A 214 10.36 14.75 7.44
C PRO A 214 9.00 14.21 7.92
N PHE A 215 8.51 13.13 7.31
CA PHE A 215 7.22 12.51 7.63
C PHE A 215 7.46 11.02 7.87
N ALA A 216 7.04 10.50 9.02
CA ALA A 216 7.14 9.08 9.32
C ALA A 216 6.03 8.71 10.30
N VAL A 217 5.02 7.96 9.83
CA VAL A 217 3.89 7.54 10.67
C VAL A 217 3.78 6.03 10.65
N TYR A 218 3.96 5.40 11.81
CA TYR A 218 3.74 3.97 11.99
C TYR A 218 2.27 3.63 11.74
N ASP A 219 2.06 2.75 10.77
CA ASP A 219 0.76 2.44 10.19
C ASP A 219 0.38 0.97 10.46
N PRO A 220 -0.72 0.69 11.20
CA PRO A 220 -1.18 -0.67 11.43
C PRO A 220 -1.62 -1.38 10.15
N LEU A 221 -2.12 -0.67 9.13
CA LEU A 221 -2.47 -1.26 7.83
C LEU A 221 -1.21 -1.75 7.11
N MET A 222 -0.22 -0.88 6.93
CA MET A 222 1.03 -1.23 6.24
C MET A 222 1.77 -2.35 6.98
N THR A 223 1.86 -2.25 8.31
CA THR A 223 2.53 -3.25 9.16
C THR A 223 1.83 -4.61 9.06
N ALA A 224 0.49 -4.64 9.13
CA ALA A 224 -0.27 -5.88 9.03
C ALA A 224 -0.18 -6.52 7.63
N LEU A 225 -0.22 -5.71 6.57
CA LEU A 225 -0.06 -6.21 5.20
C LEU A 225 1.34 -6.77 4.96
N LEU A 226 2.39 -6.16 5.49
CA LEU A 226 3.72 -6.75 5.45
C LEU A 226 3.79 -8.05 6.27
N ALA A 227 3.24 -8.08 7.49
CA ALA A 227 3.23 -9.30 8.30
C ALA A 227 2.52 -10.46 7.58
N ARG A 228 1.41 -10.17 6.89
CA ARG A 228 0.73 -11.16 6.06
C ARG A 228 1.58 -11.58 4.86
N ALA A 229 2.16 -10.62 4.14
CA ALA A 229 3.01 -10.88 2.98
C ALA A 229 4.21 -11.76 3.35
N GLU A 230 4.81 -11.56 4.53
CA GLU A 230 5.89 -12.38 5.07
C GLU A 230 5.44 -13.83 5.32
N ARG A 231 4.24 -14.04 5.88
CA ARG A 231 3.66 -15.39 6.03
C ARG A 231 3.38 -16.06 4.68
N ASP A 232 2.88 -15.31 3.71
CA ASP A 232 2.63 -15.82 2.36
C ASP A 232 3.95 -16.15 1.63
N LEU A 233 5.00 -15.33 1.82
CA LEU A 233 6.35 -15.61 1.30
C LEU A 233 6.94 -16.88 1.93
N ALA A 234 6.81 -17.04 3.25
CA ALA A 234 7.24 -18.25 3.95
C ALA A 234 6.53 -19.51 3.43
N TRP A 235 5.23 -19.41 3.16
CA TRP A 235 4.48 -20.50 2.56
C TRP A 235 4.96 -20.82 1.14
N CYS A 236 5.16 -19.81 0.29
CA CYS A 236 5.68 -20.00 -1.07
C CYS A 236 7.07 -20.63 -1.06
N ALA A 237 7.96 -20.18 -0.17
CA ALA A 237 9.31 -20.74 -0.01
C ALA A 237 9.25 -22.22 0.37
N LYS A 238 8.42 -22.59 1.34
CA LYS A 238 8.18 -23.98 1.73
C LYS A 238 7.68 -24.83 0.55
N GLU A 239 6.70 -24.34 -0.22
CA GLU A 239 6.19 -25.06 -1.41
C GLU A 239 7.26 -25.24 -2.50
N CYS A 240 8.24 -24.34 -2.55
CA CYS A 240 9.39 -24.41 -3.44
C CYS A 240 10.58 -25.17 -2.85
N GLY A 241 10.54 -25.58 -1.57
CA GLY A 241 11.67 -26.22 -0.90
C GLY A 241 12.86 -25.27 -0.65
N GLU A 242 12.58 -23.97 -0.47
CA GLU A 242 13.57 -22.94 -0.15
C GLU A 242 13.47 -22.55 1.34
N ASP A 243 14.60 -22.19 1.94
CA ASP A 243 14.65 -21.66 3.31
C ASP A 243 14.40 -20.15 3.34
N THR A 244 13.78 -19.66 4.42
CA THR A 244 13.54 -18.24 4.65
C THR A 244 13.29 -17.93 6.12
N ASP A 245 13.68 -16.74 6.57
CA ASP A 245 13.39 -16.17 7.89
C ASP A 245 12.09 -15.33 7.91
N ALA A 246 11.27 -15.40 6.85
CA ALA A 246 10.06 -14.59 6.71
C ALA A 246 9.04 -14.82 7.84
N THR A 247 8.95 -16.03 8.40
CA THR A 247 8.06 -16.30 9.54
C THR A 247 8.46 -15.48 10.76
N GLU A 248 9.75 -15.46 11.10
CA GLU A 248 10.31 -14.69 12.21
C GLU A 248 10.12 -13.18 11.98
N ARG A 249 10.18 -12.72 10.72
CA ARG A 249 9.89 -11.31 10.39
C ARG A 249 8.42 -10.96 10.59
N ALA A 250 7.50 -11.85 10.21
CA ALA A 250 6.08 -11.67 10.46
C ALA A 250 5.78 -11.58 11.96
N GLU A 251 6.38 -12.46 12.77
CA GLU A 251 6.20 -12.47 14.23
C GLU A 251 6.72 -11.19 14.89
N ARG A 252 7.83 -10.61 14.39
CA ARG A 252 8.32 -9.30 14.88
C ARG A 252 7.34 -8.17 14.58
N LEU A 253 6.76 -8.15 13.39
CA LEU A 253 5.74 -7.14 13.02
C LEU A 253 4.48 -7.27 13.88
N GLU A 254 4.03 -8.51 14.09
CA GLU A 254 2.89 -8.81 14.97
C GLU A 254 3.17 -8.40 16.42
N ALA A 255 4.36 -8.67 16.93
CA ALA A 255 4.77 -8.22 18.26
C ALA A 255 4.81 -6.69 18.36
N GLY A 256 5.30 -6.00 17.32
CA GLY A 256 5.31 -4.54 17.25
C GLY A 256 3.90 -3.94 17.28
N LEU A 257 2.97 -4.50 16.50
CA LEU A 257 1.54 -4.10 16.53
C LEU A 257 0.98 -4.19 17.94
N GLU A 258 1.23 -5.33 18.60
CA GLU A 258 0.69 -5.64 19.92
C GLU A 258 1.27 -4.75 21.03
N ALA A 259 2.56 -4.43 20.94
CA ALA A 259 3.30 -3.66 21.93
C ALA A 259 3.07 -2.15 21.78
N HIS A 260 2.98 -1.66 20.54
CA HIS A 260 3.09 -0.22 20.26
C HIS A 260 1.84 0.40 19.66
N LEU A 261 1.00 -0.33 18.92
CA LEU A 261 -0.13 0.28 18.22
C LEU A 261 -1.50 -0.08 18.80
N TRP A 262 -1.61 -1.10 19.65
CA TRP A 262 -2.89 -1.38 20.33
C TRP A 262 -3.24 -0.26 21.32
N ASP A 263 -4.49 0.19 21.28
CA ASP A 263 -5.08 1.08 22.28
C ASP A 263 -6.16 0.34 23.08
N GLU A 264 -5.92 0.19 24.38
CA GLU A 264 -6.80 -0.58 25.26
C GLU A 264 -8.14 0.11 25.50
N ALA A 265 -8.19 1.44 25.49
CA ALA A 265 -9.44 2.19 25.72
C ALA A 265 -10.34 2.13 24.48
N LEU A 266 -9.77 2.35 23.29
CA LEU A 266 -10.50 2.35 22.03
C LEU A 266 -10.81 0.95 21.50
N GLY A 267 -10.03 -0.05 21.92
CA GLY A 267 -10.18 -1.45 21.51
C GLY A 267 -9.86 -1.70 20.05
N ARG A 268 -8.87 -0.99 19.53
CA ARG A 268 -8.39 -1.06 18.15
C ARG A 268 -6.94 -0.59 18.07
N TYR A 269 -6.30 -0.83 16.92
CA TYR A 269 -4.97 -0.28 16.68
C TYR A 269 -5.06 1.18 16.26
N VAL A 270 -4.07 1.96 16.67
CA VAL A 270 -3.91 3.37 16.35
C VAL A 270 -2.60 3.58 15.60
N TYR A 271 -2.39 4.80 15.12
CA TYR A 271 -1.18 5.20 14.41
C TYR A 271 -0.25 5.94 15.37
N TRP A 272 1.03 6.05 15.01
CA TRP A 272 2.02 6.75 15.81
C TRP A 272 2.95 7.57 14.91
N ASP A 273 2.94 8.89 15.10
CA ASP A 273 3.90 9.81 14.46
C ASP A 273 5.28 9.61 15.09
N ALA A 274 6.24 9.10 14.32
CA ALA A 274 7.56 8.79 14.83
C ALA A 274 8.38 10.05 15.16
N HIS A 275 8.13 11.16 14.46
CA HIS A 275 8.87 12.41 14.64
C HIS A 275 8.28 13.23 15.78
N ALA A 276 6.95 13.34 15.86
CA ALA A 276 6.26 14.07 16.93
C ALA A 276 6.14 13.26 18.23
N ASP A 277 6.33 11.94 18.16
CA ASP A 277 6.08 10.99 19.25
C ASP A 277 4.63 11.00 19.75
N GLU A 278 3.68 11.23 18.83
CA GLU A 278 2.26 11.40 19.13
C GLU A 278 1.41 10.23 18.60
N ARG A 279 0.44 9.77 19.42
CA ARG A 279 -0.59 8.80 18.99
C ARG A 279 -1.65 9.50 18.15
N ILE A 280 -2.05 8.86 17.04
CA ILE A 280 -3.08 9.37 16.13
C ILE A 280 -4.17 8.31 16.01
N ALA A 281 -5.43 8.68 16.30
CA ALA A 281 -6.48 7.70 16.52
C ALA A 281 -7.82 7.99 15.81
N PRO A 282 -7.87 8.41 14.52
CA PRO A 282 -9.13 8.42 13.79
C PRO A 282 -9.66 6.99 13.61
N ASP A 283 -10.96 6.80 13.60
CA ASP A 283 -11.63 5.49 13.42
C ASP A 283 -11.71 5.12 11.95
N VAL A 284 -10.59 4.67 11.40
CA VAL A 284 -10.43 4.27 9.99
C VAL A 284 -10.27 2.76 9.85
N VAL A 285 -10.61 2.21 8.68
CA VAL A 285 -10.53 0.77 8.40
C VAL A 285 -9.12 0.21 8.60
N GLY A 286 -8.09 1.03 8.41
CA GLY A 286 -6.69 0.67 8.66
C GLY A 286 -6.41 0.20 10.09
N SER A 287 -7.14 0.71 11.08
CA SER A 287 -7.08 0.27 12.49
C SER A 287 -7.51 -1.19 12.72
N TYR A 288 -8.17 -1.81 11.73
CA TYR A 288 -8.75 -3.15 11.82
C TYR A 288 -8.10 -4.17 10.89
N ILE A 289 -7.28 -3.73 9.93
CA ILE A 289 -6.53 -4.61 9.03
C ILE A 289 -5.65 -5.64 9.77
N PRO A 290 -5.08 -5.36 10.97
CA PRO A 290 -4.43 -6.39 11.77
C PRO A 290 -5.25 -7.66 12.05
N LEU A 291 -6.58 -7.69 11.83
CA LEU A 291 -7.38 -8.93 11.82
C LEU A 291 -6.84 -10.01 10.87
N TRP A 292 -6.07 -9.63 9.83
CA TRP A 292 -5.36 -10.53 8.92
C TRP A 292 -4.08 -11.14 9.50
N CYS A 293 -3.64 -10.69 10.66
CA CYS A 293 -2.48 -11.19 11.38
C CYS A 293 -2.87 -12.12 12.54
N ASN A 294 -1.87 -12.69 13.21
CA ASN A 294 -2.07 -13.46 14.43
C ASN A 294 -2.33 -12.57 15.66
N VAL A 295 -3.50 -11.94 15.71
CA VAL A 295 -3.94 -11.10 16.83
C VAL A 295 -4.51 -11.95 17.96
N ARG A 296 -4.25 -11.55 19.21
CA ARG A 296 -4.76 -12.20 20.42
C ARG A 296 -6.30 -12.34 20.38
N PRO A 297 -6.87 -13.47 20.81
CA PRO A 297 -8.31 -13.74 20.69
C PRO A 297 -9.22 -12.64 21.26
N GLU A 298 -8.87 -12.07 22.41
CA GLU A 298 -9.63 -10.99 23.07
C GLU A 298 -9.61 -9.70 22.25
N ARG A 299 -8.45 -9.34 21.66
CA ARG A 299 -8.31 -8.16 20.80
C ARG A 299 -9.04 -8.37 19.48
N ARG A 300 -8.95 -9.57 18.89
CA ARG A 300 -9.73 -9.96 17.70
C ARG A 300 -11.23 -9.78 17.92
N ALA A 301 -11.75 -10.22 19.06
CA ALA A 301 -13.16 -10.06 19.39
C ALA A 301 -13.57 -8.57 19.43
N ARG A 302 -12.76 -7.71 20.04
CA ARG A 302 -12.99 -6.25 20.11
C ARG A 302 -12.95 -5.58 18.73
N LEU A 303 -12.02 -5.99 17.86
CA LEU A 303 -11.93 -5.48 16.48
C LEU A 303 -13.16 -5.88 15.64
N VAL A 304 -13.58 -7.15 15.72
CA VAL A 304 -14.78 -7.65 15.01
C VAL A 304 -16.03 -6.92 15.49
N GLU A 305 -16.17 -6.72 16.80
CA GLU A 305 -17.28 -5.95 17.36
C GLU A 305 -17.25 -4.48 16.91
N GLY A 306 -16.08 -3.86 16.88
CA GLY A 306 -15.90 -2.51 16.35
C GLY A 306 -16.33 -2.38 14.89
N LEU A 307 -15.96 -3.33 14.02
CA LEU A 307 -16.43 -3.35 12.62
C LEU A 307 -17.95 -3.50 12.53
N ARG A 308 -18.56 -4.35 13.36
CA ARG A 308 -20.02 -4.58 13.35
C ARG A 308 -20.84 -3.43 13.90
N THR A 309 -20.25 -2.57 14.74
CA THR A 309 -20.98 -1.50 15.43
C THR A 309 -20.65 -0.10 14.92
N ARG A 310 -19.41 0.14 14.50
CA ARG A 310 -18.92 1.46 14.07
C ARG A 310 -18.83 1.60 12.55
N PHE A 311 -18.76 0.49 11.82
CA PHE A 311 -18.66 0.47 10.36
C PHE A 311 -19.92 -0.10 9.68
N ASP A 312 -20.97 -0.37 10.46
CA ASP A 312 -22.24 -0.84 9.93
C ASP A 312 -22.99 0.30 9.23
N CYS A 313 -23.17 0.14 7.92
CA CYS A 313 -23.88 1.07 7.07
C CYS A 313 -24.50 0.29 5.91
N ARG A 314 -25.21 0.97 5.02
CA ARG A 314 -25.86 0.32 3.87
C ARG A 314 -24.88 -0.51 3.01
N TYR A 315 -23.63 -0.07 2.91
CA TYR A 315 -22.57 -0.72 2.14
C TYR A 315 -21.29 -0.81 2.98
N PRO A 316 -21.18 -1.81 3.87
CA PRO A 316 -19.98 -2.00 4.68
C PRO A 316 -18.85 -2.60 3.82
N VAL A 317 -17.57 -2.33 4.09
CA VAL A 317 -17.01 -1.55 5.21
C VAL A 317 -16.52 -0.18 4.66
N PRO A 318 -16.96 0.98 5.17
CA PRO A 318 -16.46 2.28 4.73
C PRO A 318 -14.99 2.49 5.13
N SER A 319 -14.29 3.38 4.43
CA SER A 319 -12.88 3.72 4.70
C SER A 319 -12.67 4.35 6.08
N THR A 320 -13.63 5.20 6.49
CA THR A 320 -13.70 5.86 7.80
C THR A 320 -15.04 5.52 8.43
N SER A 321 -15.05 5.25 9.73
CA SER A 321 -16.25 5.03 10.53
C SER A 321 -17.21 6.21 10.38
N PRO A 322 -18.51 5.99 10.05
CA PRO A 322 -19.51 7.06 10.04
C PRO A 322 -19.71 7.77 11.39
N LEU A 323 -19.14 7.23 12.47
CA LEU A 323 -19.15 7.84 13.81
C LEU A 323 -17.91 8.71 14.08
N ASP A 324 -16.89 8.65 13.22
CA ASP A 324 -15.72 9.53 13.32
C ASP A 324 -16.08 10.96 12.92
N PRO A 325 -15.64 11.99 13.66
CA PRO A 325 -15.93 13.39 13.33
C PRO A 325 -15.38 13.82 11.96
N ASN A 326 -14.41 13.10 11.40
CA ASN A 326 -13.81 13.40 10.10
C ASN A 326 -14.42 12.55 8.96
N PHE A 327 -15.50 11.81 9.21
CA PHE A 327 -16.20 11.08 8.16
C PHE A 327 -16.78 12.03 7.11
N ASP A 328 -16.40 11.81 5.85
CA ASP A 328 -16.98 12.50 4.71
C ASP A 328 -17.49 11.44 3.72
N PRO A 329 -18.80 11.33 3.44
CA PRO A 329 -19.32 10.31 2.53
C PRO A 329 -18.87 10.49 1.08
N ARG A 330 -18.17 11.59 0.74
CA ARG A 330 -17.62 11.86 -0.59
C ARG A 330 -16.09 11.73 -0.68
N ARG A 331 -15.36 11.60 0.45
CA ARG A 331 -13.90 11.63 0.49
C ARG A 331 -13.23 10.52 1.28
#